data_AF-A0A6N7VQA2-F1
#
_entry.id   AF-A0A6N7VQA2-F1
#
_cell.length_a   1.000
_cell.length_b   1.000
_cell.length_c   1.000
_cell.angle_alpha   90.00
_cell.angle_beta   90.00
_cell.angle_gamma   90.00
#
_symmetry.space_group_name_H-M   'P 1'
#
loop_
_entity.id
_entity.type
_entity.pdbx_description
1 polymer ?
#
loop_
_entity_poly.entity_id
_entity_poly.type
_entity_poly.pdbx_seq_one_letter_code
_entity_poly.pdbx_strand_id
1 'polypeptide(L)'
;MNQIFLNLSENKRIFLAMAFLFCFHLYTMTTCNIFYFTPDEMGYWANAAAYIGMDWSALKNPLYYNGGYSFIIAVFMYFFDSPLFIYRSLMILNALFNCVSFYFLYEILVSKYVFTSNHRQQAFIFALLSMAYPAYTLYTETTQPECLLMMLGILSFYLLIAILEKGSRRYYILEALILGYMFAVHTRSVPIIVSVMGALLLNAGWVWRQKKTIDYNLMLFLGLIGVLFAGNLYLKYYLLDSVYLYLGQGGNLLNGGNLLSGNLYKLKALLSAKGILEFLRILEGHLYYIVVSTFGFSILGMIYSWCEFFRNKEDFKKKIFYFTTSAAAVLSLLMSVLYFTNSNEQGLVFATFSRYFEASMGAVMVSFGLVAVIDCLHNKKTRLLLSSFVVTVYIILLFQNVIQYYQGVDGIRNYQVGFLFFKVGNTYSYYYSSLFIVTGLLILITVRKSDNVLTVSYVLLGTMFLVGNFLNTVNGSVRNMRYDTMMKVSQGVVENLSPDEHTVYFYSPDHDINRLDYWWVAPIDLQYLLLKNVTVNVLRKSNELTADLKGKLIITTNGEDMIKKMNYLNSSSLSVYKDFIIWKMNE
;
A
#
# COMPACT_ATOMS: atom_id res chain seq x y z
N MET A 1 19.24 -30.43 10.76
CA MET A 1 18.96 -29.20 10.00
C MET A 1 19.35 -27.92 10.74
N ASN A 2 18.90 -27.68 11.99
CA ASN A 2 19.22 -26.45 12.74
C ASN A 2 20.74 -26.18 12.87
N GLN A 3 21.56 -27.19 13.16
CA GLN A 3 23.02 -27.02 13.24
C GLN A 3 23.67 -26.66 11.89
N ILE A 4 23.16 -27.18 10.76
CA ILE A 4 23.73 -26.90 9.42
C ILE A 4 23.49 -25.44 9.03
N PHE A 5 22.29 -24.89 9.30
CA PHE A 5 21.98 -23.49 9.03
C PHE A 5 22.76 -22.54 9.96
N LEU A 6 22.93 -22.91 11.22
CA LEU A 6 23.73 -22.14 12.18
C LEU A 6 25.23 -22.09 11.82
N ASN A 7 25.75 -23.13 11.16
CA ASN A 7 27.14 -23.21 10.70
C ASN A 7 27.43 -22.37 9.44
N LEU A 8 26.40 -21.82 8.78
CA LEU A 8 26.60 -20.90 7.65
C LEU A 8 27.06 -19.53 8.14
N SER A 9 27.90 -18.87 7.33
CA SER A 9 28.25 -17.46 7.56
C SER A 9 27.00 -16.59 7.49
N GLU A 10 27.02 -15.46 8.20
CA GLU A 10 25.90 -14.51 8.27
C GLU A 10 25.43 -14.06 6.89
N ASN A 11 26.36 -13.68 6.01
CA ASN A 11 26.07 -13.29 4.63
C ASN A 11 25.37 -14.41 3.84
N LYS A 12 25.74 -15.68 4.05
CA LYS A 12 25.07 -16.82 3.42
C LYS A 12 23.65 -16.99 3.94
N ARG A 13 23.41 -16.79 5.24
CA ARG A 13 22.06 -16.85 5.82
C ARG A 13 21.16 -15.73 5.29
N ILE A 14 21.68 -14.50 5.20
CA ILE A 14 20.97 -13.34 4.61
C ILE A 14 20.60 -13.64 3.17
N PHE A 15 21.56 -14.09 2.35
CA PHE A 15 21.30 -14.45 0.97
C PHE A 15 20.23 -15.53 0.82
N LEU A 16 20.30 -16.61 1.61
CA LEU A 16 19.30 -17.67 1.57
C LEU A 16 17.91 -17.19 2.01
N ALA A 17 17.81 -16.31 3.01
CA ALA A 17 16.52 -15.73 3.40
C ALA A 17 15.95 -14.81 2.32
N MET A 18 16.79 -13.99 1.68
CA MET A 18 16.36 -13.17 0.54
C MET A 18 15.90 -14.04 -0.64
N ALA A 19 16.64 -15.10 -0.95
CA ALA A 19 16.26 -16.05 -2.00
C ALA A 19 14.94 -16.75 -1.66
N PHE A 20 14.74 -17.15 -0.41
CA PHE A 20 13.50 -17.75 0.06
C PHE A 20 12.31 -16.78 -0.03
N LEU A 21 12.45 -15.54 0.48
CA LEU A 21 11.43 -14.50 0.35
C LEU A 21 11.10 -14.23 -1.12
N PHE A 22 12.12 -14.08 -1.96
CA PHE A 22 11.95 -13.85 -3.39
C PHE A 22 11.19 -14.98 -4.07
N CYS A 23 11.62 -16.24 -3.88
CA CYS A 23 10.96 -17.41 -4.45
C CYS A 23 9.52 -17.57 -3.93
N PHE A 24 9.28 -17.26 -2.66
CA PHE A 24 7.93 -17.25 -2.09
C PHE A 24 7.04 -16.23 -2.81
N HIS A 25 7.50 -14.98 -2.96
CA HIS A 25 6.73 -13.99 -3.69
C HIS A 25 6.51 -14.42 -5.15
N LEU A 26 7.52 -14.96 -5.84
CA LEU A 26 7.34 -15.47 -7.21
C LEU A 26 6.27 -16.57 -7.31
N TYR A 27 6.24 -17.51 -6.36
CA TYR A 27 5.23 -18.56 -6.33
C TYR A 27 3.81 -17.97 -6.27
N THR A 28 3.63 -16.94 -5.45
CA THR A 28 2.34 -16.29 -5.23
C THR A 28 1.84 -15.50 -6.46
N MET A 29 2.76 -15.02 -7.31
CA MET A 29 2.45 -14.26 -8.53
C MET A 29 1.83 -15.06 -9.66
N THR A 30 1.87 -16.40 -9.62
CA THR A 30 1.44 -17.26 -10.75
C THR A 30 -0.03 -17.11 -11.14
N THR A 31 -0.85 -16.52 -10.27
CA THR A 31 -2.30 -16.30 -10.46
C THR A 31 -2.67 -14.83 -10.69
N CYS A 32 -1.68 -13.97 -10.96
CA CYS A 32 -1.82 -12.53 -10.97
C CYS A 32 -1.70 -11.94 -12.38
N ASN A 33 -2.81 -11.84 -13.10
CA ASN A 33 -2.80 -11.44 -14.52
C ASN A 33 -3.46 -10.08 -14.82
N ILE A 34 -4.10 -9.48 -13.83
CA ILE A 34 -4.82 -8.20 -13.97
C ILE A 34 -4.83 -7.43 -12.64
N PHE A 35 -5.15 -6.14 -12.68
CA PHE A 35 -5.19 -5.25 -11.50
C PHE A 35 -6.03 -5.84 -10.37
N TYR A 36 -5.53 -5.76 -9.14
CA TYR A 36 -6.29 -6.10 -7.95
C TYR A 36 -7.01 -4.88 -7.38
N PHE A 37 -6.29 -3.76 -7.28
CA PHE A 37 -6.81 -2.47 -6.84
C PHE A 37 -7.01 -1.55 -8.05
N THR A 38 -7.97 -1.91 -8.90
CA THR A 38 -8.19 -1.24 -10.20
C THR A 38 -8.15 0.30 -10.14
N PRO A 39 -8.88 1.02 -9.26
CA PRO A 39 -8.80 2.48 -9.21
C PRO A 39 -7.39 3.03 -8.91
N ASP A 40 -6.67 2.38 -8.00
CA ASP A 40 -5.39 2.85 -7.49
C ASP A 40 -4.27 2.52 -8.49
N GLU A 41 -4.24 1.30 -9.01
CA GLU A 41 -3.23 0.86 -9.99
C GLU A 41 -3.39 1.62 -11.30
N MET A 42 -4.63 1.82 -11.76
CA MET A 42 -4.91 2.63 -12.95
C MET A 42 -4.37 4.05 -12.83
N GLY A 43 -4.43 4.67 -11.66
CA GLY A 43 -3.85 5.99 -11.44
C GLY A 43 -2.36 6.05 -11.75
N TYR A 44 -1.60 5.03 -11.36
CA TYR A 44 -0.17 4.96 -11.64
C TYR A 44 0.13 4.64 -13.10
N TRP A 45 -0.64 3.74 -13.72
CA TRP A 45 -0.48 3.36 -15.12
C TRP A 45 -0.89 4.48 -16.09
N ALA A 46 -1.95 5.23 -15.80
CA ALA A 46 -2.36 6.38 -16.61
C ALA A 46 -1.30 7.50 -16.59
N ASN A 47 -0.73 7.79 -15.43
CA ASN A 47 0.42 8.70 -15.31
C ASN A 47 1.64 8.18 -16.11
N ALA A 48 1.86 6.86 -16.15
CA ALA A 48 2.96 6.25 -16.88
C ALA A 48 2.75 6.34 -18.40
N ALA A 49 1.53 6.10 -18.86
CA ALA A 49 1.09 6.30 -20.24
C ALA A 49 1.36 7.74 -20.70
N ALA A 50 1.01 8.73 -19.89
CA ALA A 50 1.26 10.14 -20.20
C ALA A 50 2.76 10.51 -20.28
N TYR A 51 3.65 9.81 -19.56
CA TYR A 51 5.10 10.03 -19.71
C TYR A 51 5.66 9.56 -21.03
N ILE A 52 4.99 8.60 -21.68
CA ILE A 52 5.43 8.03 -22.97
C ILE A 52 4.52 8.45 -24.13
N GLY A 53 3.64 9.45 -23.92
CA GLY A 53 2.80 10.04 -24.95
C GLY A 53 1.55 9.24 -25.32
N MET A 54 1.13 8.28 -24.49
CA MET A 54 -0.11 7.53 -24.68
C MET A 54 -1.30 8.26 -24.04
N ASP A 55 -2.45 8.24 -24.71
CA ASP A 55 -3.67 8.87 -24.21
C ASP A 55 -4.56 7.87 -23.46
N TRP A 56 -4.55 7.96 -22.13
CA TRP A 56 -5.45 7.22 -21.24
C TRP A 56 -6.47 8.15 -20.55
N SER A 57 -6.60 9.40 -21.02
CA SER A 57 -7.39 10.45 -20.38
C SER A 57 -8.89 10.14 -20.33
N ALA A 58 -9.40 9.35 -21.28
CA ALA A 58 -10.81 9.00 -21.38
C ALA A 58 -11.33 8.12 -20.24
N LEU A 59 -10.42 7.42 -19.54
CA LEU A 59 -10.76 6.56 -18.39
C LEU A 59 -10.85 7.34 -17.08
N LYS A 60 -10.58 8.66 -17.12
CA LYS A 60 -10.83 9.69 -16.11
C LYS A 60 -10.77 9.17 -14.67
N ASN A 61 -9.58 9.13 -14.08
CA ASN A 61 -9.44 8.79 -12.67
C ASN A 61 -9.88 9.99 -11.80
N PRO A 62 -10.86 9.82 -10.89
CA PRO A 62 -11.32 10.90 -10.02
C PRO A 62 -10.29 11.28 -8.94
N LEU A 63 -9.25 10.47 -8.73
CA LEU A 63 -8.24 10.66 -7.69
C LEU A 63 -6.87 10.91 -8.31
N TYR A 64 -6.22 12.00 -7.90
CA TYR A 64 -4.84 12.28 -8.28
C TYR A 64 -3.87 11.33 -7.56
N TYR A 65 -2.92 10.77 -8.33
CA TYR A 65 -1.79 9.99 -7.82
C TYR A 65 -0.47 10.66 -8.21
N ASN A 66 0.52 10.63 -7.31
CA ASN A 66 1.83 11.19 -7.62
C ASN A 66 2.57 10.33 -8.67
N GLY A 67 3.44 10.99 -9.45
CA GLY A 67 4.05 10.40 -10.64
C GLY A 67 5.33 9.59 -10.45
N GLY A 68 5.87 9.47 -9.23
CA GLY A 68 7.19 8.89 -8.99
C GLY A 68 7.26 7.37 -9.19
N TYR A 69 6.21 6.64 -8.83
CA TYR A 69 6.10 5.20 -9.14
C TYR A 69 5.74 4.98 -10.62
N SER A 70 4.91 5.86 -11.19
CA SER A 70 4.57 5.86 -12.61
C SER A 70 5.79 5.97 -13.52
N PHE A 71 6.87 6.62 -13.07
CA PHE A 71 8.11 6.68 -13.82
C PHE A 71 8.74 5.28 -14.00
N ILE A 72 8.70 4.44 -12.97
CA ILE A 72 9.15 3.04 -13.06
C ILE A 72 8.28 2.29 -14.07
N ILE A 73 6.95 2.40 -13.95
CA ILE A 73 6.02 1.76 -14.88
C ILE A 73 6.28 2.22 -16.32
N ALA A 74 6.49 3.52 -16.54
CA ALA A 74 6.75 4.11 -17.85
C ALA A 74 8.02 3.54 -18.50
N VAL A 75 9.08 3.27 -17.73
CA VAL A 75 10.29 2.59 -18.24
C VAL A 75 9.92 1.21 -18.80
N PHE A 76 9.13 0.41 -18.09
CA PHE A 76 8.71 -0.90 -18.60
C PHE A 76 7.74 -0.78 -19.79
N MET A 77 6.78 0.15 -19.73
CA MET A 77 5.86 0.40 -20.85
C MET A 77 6.58 0.91 -22.11
N TYR A 78 7.69 1.64 -21.96
CA TYR A 78 8.50 2.08 -23.08
C TYR A 78 9.18 0.91 -23.79
N PHE A 79 9.78 -0.02 -23.04
CA PHE A 79 10.58 -1.12 -23.59
C PHE A 79 9.77 -2.37 -23.99
N PHE A 80 8.56 -2.56 -23.45
CA PHE A 80 7.78 -3.78 -23.67
C PHE A 80 6.37 -3.47 -24.17
N ASP A 81 5.81 -4.37 -24.97
CA ASP A 81 4.45 -4.23 -25.53
C ASP A 81 3.42 -5.11 -24.85
N SER A 82 3.86 -6.19 -24.20
CA SER A 82 2.95 -7.12 -23.52
C SER A 82 2.54 -6.56 -22.14
N PRO A 83 1.26 -6.22 -21.92
CA PRO A 83 0.79 -5.70 -20.64
C PRO A 83 0.97 -6.72 -19.51
N LEU A 84 0.84 -8.02 -19.81
CA LEU A 84 1.08 -9.10 -18.86
C LEU A 84 2.56 -9.18 -18.46
N PHE A 85 3.47 -9.04 -19.43
CA PHE A 85 4.90 -9.05 -19.15
C PHE A 85 5.32 -7.86 -18.29
N ILE A 86 4.82 -6.66 -18.60
CA ILE A 86 5.08 -5.44 -17.81
C ILE A 86 4.56 -5.63 -16.38
N TYR A 87 3.31 -6.04 -16.23
CA TYR A 87 2.67 -6.23 -14.92
C TYR A 87 3.44 -7.20 -14.04
N ARG A 88 3.80 -8.39 -14.57
CA ARG A 88 4.60 -9.38 -13.84
C ARG A 88 6.01 -8.90 -13.54
N SER A 89 6.63 -8.13 -14.44
CA SER A 89 7.96 -7.55 -14.18
C SER A 89 7.95 -6.55 -13.02
N LEU A 90 6.91 -5.73 -12.93
CA LEU A 90 6.71 -4.81 -11.80
C LEU A 90 6.47 -5.55 -10.48
N MET A 91 5.76 -6.67 -10.51
CA MET A 91 5.57 -7.53 -9.34
C MET A 91 6.90 -8.15 -8.88
N ILE A 92 7.72 -8.66 -9.82
CA ILE A 92 9.08 -9.15 -9.52
C ILE A 92 9.90 -8.04 -8.86
N LEU A 93 9.81 -6.81 -9.38
CA LEU A 93 10.48 -5.66 -8.79
C LEU A 93 9.98 -5.36 -7.36
N ASN A 94 8.68 -5.49 -7.09
CA ASN A 94 8.14 -5.37 -5.74
C ASN A 94 8.67 -6.45 -4.79
N ALA A 95 8.85 -7.70 -5.25
CA ALA A 95 9.50 -8.74 -4.47
C ALA A 95 10.96 -8.40 -4.15
N LEU A 96 11.69 -7.82 -5.11
CA LEU A 96 13.05 -7.32 -4.87
C LEU A 96 13.07 -6.19 -3.83
N PHE A 97 12.14 -5.25 -3.89
CA PHE A 97 12.00 -4.21 -2.87
C PHE A 97 11.77 -4.79 -1.47
N ASN A 98 10.98 -5.87 -1.35
CA ASN A 98 10.78 -6.53 -0.07
C ASN A 98 12.07 -7.23 0.44
N CYS A 99 12.85 -7.86 -0.45
CA CYS A 99 14.15 -8.43 -0.10
C CYS A 99 15.17 -7.38 0.35
N VAL A 100 15.20 -6.22 -0.30
CA VAL A 100 16.05 -5.08 0.09
C VAL A 100 15.59 -4.52 1.44
N SER A 101 14.28 -4.41 1.65
CA SER A 101 13.67 -3.99 2.92
C SER A 101 14.08 -4.91 4.06
N PHE A 102 14.06 -6.24 3.84
CA PHE A 102 14.55 -7.23 4.80
C PHE A 102 15.99 -6.96 5.22
N TYR A 103 16.88 -6.76 4.25
CA TYR A 103 18.30 -6.54 4.52
C TYR A 103 18.52 -5.28 5.37
N PHE A 104 17.95 -4.14 4.98
CA PHE A 104 18.15 -2.90 5.74
C PHE A 104 17.43 -2.91 7.09
N LEU A 105 16.28 -3.57 7.20
CA LEU A 105 15.61 -3.76 8.50
C LEU A 105 16.48 -4.59 9.44
N TYR A 106 17.11 -5.65 8.93
CA TYR A 106 18.09 -6.44 9.68
C TYR A 106 19.26 -5.58 10.19
N GLU A 107 19.86 -4.75 9.33
CA GLU A 107 20.94 -3.85 9.72
C GLU A 107 20.51 -2.82 10.79
N ILE A 108 19.29 -2.29 10.69
CA ILE A 108 18.73 -1.41 11.73
C ILE A 108 18.60 -2.14 13.06
N LEU A 109 18.08 -3.38 13.06
CA LEU A 109 17.90 -4.16 14.28
C LEU A 109 19.24 -4.51 14.94
N VAL A 110 20.25 -4.90 14.15
CA VAL A 110 21.60 -5.23 14.66
C VAL A 110 22.37 -3.98 15.12
N SER A 111 21.94 -2.78 14.70
CA SER A 111 22.56 -1.55 15.16
C SER A 111 22.48 -1.42 16.69
N LYS A 112 23.48 -0.74 17.27
CA LYS A 112 23.53 -0.44 18.72
C LYS A 112 22.33 0.37 19.23
N TYR A 113 21.54 0.92 18.33
CA TYR A 113 20.35 1.70 18.66
C TYR A 113 19.18 0.82 19.07
N VAL A 114 19.08 -0.41 18.54
CA VAL A 114 17.95 -1.32 18.85
C VAL A 114 18.42 -2.44 19.77
N PHE A 115 19.29 -3.34 19.30
CA PHE A 115 19.87 -4.38 20.14
C PHE A 115 21.20 -3.93 20.76
N THR A 116 21.29 -3.97 22.09
CA THR A 116 22.51 -3.63 22.84
C THR A 116 23.52 -4.77 22.99
N SER A 117 23.11 -6.02 22.70
CA SER A 117 23.90 -7.25 22.83
C SER A 117 23.75 -8.16 21.61
N ASN A 118 24.53 -9.25 21.53
CA ASN A 118 24.73 -10.14 20.38
C ASN A 118 23.46 -10.95 19.97
N HIS A 119 22.36 -10.24 19.67
CA HIS A 119 21.05 -10.77 19.29
C HIS A 119 20.86 -10.83 17.76
N ARG A 120 21.95 -11.02 17.02
CA ARG A 120 21.92 -11.07 15.55
C ARG A 120 20.94 -12.10 15.01
N GLN A 121 20.83 -13.26 15.66
CA GLN A 121 19.90 -14.29 15.23
C GLN A 121 18.44 -13.86 15.41
N GLN A 122 18.12 -13.18 16.52
CA GLN A 122 16.79 -12.63 16.77
C GLN A 122 16.49 -11.50 15.79
N ALA A 123 17.44 -10.58 15.56
CA ALA A 123 17.32 -9.51 14.57
C ALA A 123 17.00 -10.07 13.17
N PHE A 124 17.72 -11.12 12.76
CA PHE A 124 17.50 -11.80 11.48
C PHE A 124 16.08 -12.34 11.37
N ILE A 125 15.63 -13.06 12.40
CA ILE A 125 14.29 -13.66 12.43
C ILE A 125 13.20 -12.58 12.47
N PHE A 126 13.39 -11.52 13.24
CA PHE A 126 12.41 -10.43 13.39
C PHE A 126 12.29 -9.61 12.12
N ALA A 127 13.40 -9.33 11.44
CA ALA A 127 13.38 -8.74 10.10
C ALA A 127 12.62 -9.65 9.14
N LEU A 128 12.91 -10.96 9.14
CA LEU A 128 12.27 -11.92 8.25
C LEU A 128 10.75 -12.01 8.49
N LEU A 129 10.32 -12.09 9.75
CA LEU A 129 8.91 -12.09 10.14
C LEU A 129 8.19 -10.81 9.74
N SER A 130 8.85 -9.66 9.91
CA SER A 130 8.27 -8.36 9.55
C SER A 130 8.07 -8.20 8.05
N MET A 131 8.86 -8.89 7.22
CA MET A 131 8.79 -8.85 5.75
C MET A 131 7.93 -9.96 5.15
N ALA A 132 7.81 -11.09 5.86
CA ALA A 132 6.84 -12.14 5.58
C ALA A 132 5.42 -11.78 6.05
N TYR A 133 5.24 -10.57 6.59
CA TYR A 133 3.96 -10.05 7.01
C TYR A 133 2.94 -10.08 5.85
N PRO A 134 1.73 -10.67 6.01
CA PRO A 134 0.83 -10.92 4.88
C PRO A 134 0.44 -9.69 4.05
N ALA A 135 0.45 -8.48 4.62
CA ALA A 135 0.21 -7.26 3.83
C ALA A 135 1.26 -7.06 2.73
N TYR A 136 2.53 -7.34 3.00
CA TYR A 136 3.58 -7.20 1.98
C TYR A 136 3.50 -8.32 0.95
N THR A 137 3.05 -9.53 1.32
CA THR A 137 2.72 -10.56 0.33
C THR A 137 1.65 -10.06 -0.64
N LEU A 138 0.57 -9.46 -0.13
CA LEU A 138 -0.46 -8.86 -1.00
C LEU A 138 0.10 -7.72 -1.85
N TYR A 139 0.84 -6.78 -1.27
CA TYR A 139 1.35 -5.62 -2.03
C TYR A 139 2.35 -6.03 -3.11
N THR A 140 3.12 -7.12 -2.92
CA THR A 140 3.99 -7.66 -3.98
C THR A 140 3.23 -8.16 -5.20
N GLU A 141 1.92 -8.41 -5.09
CA GLU A 141 1.07 -8.90 -6.19
C GLU A 141 0.36 -7.80 -7.00
N THR A 142 0.63 -6.55 -6.64
CA THR A 142 -0.01 -5.35 -7.19
C THR A 142 1.04 -4.44 -7.80
N THR A 143 0.60 -3.51 -8.63
CA THR A 143 1.40 -2.40 -9.18
C THR A 143 1.08 -1.10 -8.45
N GLN A 144 1.14 -1.16 -7.12
CA GLN A 144 1.05 0.01 -6.25
C GLN A 144 2.42 0.34 -5.61
N PRO A 145 2.65 1.57 -5.12
CA PRO A 145 3.95 1.98 -4.60
C PRO A 145 4.29 1.44 -3.21
N GLU A 146 3.42 0.67 -2.56
CA GLU A 146 3.51 0.26 -1.15
C GLU A 146 4.85 -0.43 -0.82
N CYS A 147 5.28 -1.40 -1.65
CA CYS A 147 6.57 -2.08 -1.45
C CYS A 147 7.77 -1.12 -1.61
N LEU A 148 7.70 -0.20 -2.58
CA LEU A 148 8.73 0.81 -2.80
C LEU A 148 8.80 1.81 -1.64
N LEU A 149 7.65 2.32 -1.17
CA LEU A 149 7.59 3.25 -0.04
C LEU A 149 8.10 2.63 1.25
N MET A 150 7.77 1.37 1.51
CA MET A 150 8.29 0.62 2.66
C MET A 150 9.82 0.52 2.59
N MET A 151 10.36 0.12 1.43
CA MET A 151 11.81 0.02 1.22
C MET A 151 12.51 1.37 1.41
N LEU A 152 11.98 2.44 0.81
CA LEU A 152 12.56 3.79 0.93
C LEU A 152 12.49 4.31 2.37
N GLY A 153 11.40 4.03 3.10
CA GLY A 153 11.25 4.41 4.51
C GLY A 153 12.24 3.69 5.43
N ILE A 154 12.41 2.37 5.25
CA ILE A 154 13.42 1.59 5.99
C ILE A 154 14.83 2.10 5.65
N LEU A 155 15.12 2.33 4.36
CA LEU A 155 16.41 2.85 3.92
C LEU A 155 16.70 4.25 4.51
N SER A 156 15.69 5.11 4.60
CA SER A 156 15.79 6.43 5.26
C SER A 156 16.16 6.31 6.74
N PHE A 157 15.56 5.39 7.49
CA PHE A 157 15.95 5.15 8.89
C PHE A 157 17.37 4.59 9.02
N TYR A 158 17.79 3.72 8.11
CA TYR A 158 19.17 3.22 8.06
C TYR A 158 20.17 4.34 7.73
N LEU A 159 19.85 5.20 6.77
CA LEU A 159 20.67 6.36 6.41
C LEU A 159 20.74 7.38 7.55
N LEU A 160 19.64 7.59 8.29
CA LEU A 160 19.67 8.39 9.52
C LEU A 160 20.65 7.82 10.54
N ILE A 161 20.66 6.51 10.77
CA ILE A 161 21.67 5.84 11.61
C ILE A 161 23.08 6.15 11.09
N ALA A 162 23.32 6.01 9.78
CA ALA A 162 24.62 6.30 9.18
C ALA A 162 25.03 7.77 9.32
N ILE A 163 24.09 8.71 9.23
CA ILE A 163 24.31 10.15 9.49
C ILE A 163 24.69 10.37 10.96
N LEU A 164 23.91 9.82 11.89
CA LEU A 164 24.15 9.98 13.32
C LEU A 164 25.52 9.40 13.71
N GLU A 165 25.94 8.28 13.12
CA GLU A 165 27.23 7.66 13.43
C GLU A 165 28.41 8.33 12.74
N LYS A 166 28.33 8.55 11.42
CA LYS A 166 29.47 8.92 10.59
C LYS A 166 29.48 10.40 10.20
N GLY A 167 28.33 11.08 10.20
CA GLY A 167 28.20 12.49 9.83
C GLY A 167 28.69 12.84 8.41
N SER A 168 28.84 11.86 7.52
CA SER A 168 29.45 12.06 6.21
C SER A 168 28.48 12.67 5.21
N ARG A 169 28.97 13.62 4.41
CA ARG A 169 28.23 14.32 3.34
C ARG A 169 27.43 13.38 2.42
N ARG A 170 27.99 12.22 2.08
CA ARG A 170 27.33 11.25 1.19
C ARG A 170 25.99 10.77 1.73
N TYR A 171 25.86 10.60 3.05
CA TYR A 171 24.63 10.10 3.65
C TYR A 171 23.55 11.18 3.68
N TYR A 172 23.92 12.45 3.89
CA TYR A 172 22.99 13.58 3.74
C TYR A 172 22.47 13.72 2.31
N ILE A 173 23.35 13.57 1.30
CA ILE A 173 22.93 13.61 -0.11
C ILE A 173 21.96 12.47 -0.42
N LEU A 174 22.31 11.23 -0.02
CA LEU A 174 21.45 10.07 -0.23
C LEU A 174 20.11 10.24 0.49
N GLU A 175 20.10 10.76 1.72
CA GLU A 175 18.86 10.99 2.48
C GLU A 175 17.96 12.02 1.78
N ALA A 176 18.51 13.12 1.28
CA ALA A 176 17.74 14.10 0.51
C ALA A 176 17.13 13.49 -0.77
N LEU A 177 17.90 12.66 -1.49
CA LEU A 177 17.42 11.97 -2.69
C LEU A 177 16.30 10.98 -2.36
N ILE A 178 16.46 10.20 -1.29
CA ILE A 178 15.46 9.23 -0.83
C ILE A 178 14.17 9.94 -0.42
N LEU A 179 14.24 10.96 0.45
CA LEU A 179 13.05 11.69 0.90
C LEU A 179 12.38 12.47 -0.23
N GLY A 180 13.16 13.06 -1.14
CA GLY A 180 12.65 13.72 -2.34
C GLY A 180 11.93 12.75 -3.28
N TYR A 181 12.47 11.54 -3.46
CA TYR A 181 11.84 10.51 -4.28
C TYR A 181 10.62 9.89 -3.59
N MET A 182 10.64 9.69 -2.27
CA MET A 182 9.46 9.25 -1.51
C MET A 182 8.28 10.20 -1.70
N PHE A 183 8.53 11.51 -1.67
CA PHE A 183 7.51 12.52 -1.95
C PHE A 183 6.99 12.43 -3.40
N ALA A 184 7.89 12.20 -4.36
CA ALA A 184 7.54 11.96 -5.76
C ALA A 184 6.66 10.72 -5.93
N VAL A 185 6.94 9.65 -5.19
CA VAL A 185 6.20 8.39 -5.25
C VAL A 185 4.81 8.55 -4.64
N HIS A 186 4.70 9.18 -3.47
CA HIS A 186 3.41 9.46 -2.86
C HIS A 186 3.50 10.49 -1.72
N THR A 187 2.53 11.41 -1.65
CA THR A 187 2.35 12.35 -0.52
C THR A 187 2.14 11.70 0.85
N ARG A 188 1.76 10.41 0.91
CA ARG A 188 1.63 9.66 2.18
C ARG A 188 2.96 9.46 2.91
N SER A 189 4.10 9.75 2.27
CA SER A 189 5.43 9.69 2.87
C SER A 189 5.80 10.91 3.74
N VAL A 190 5.00 11.98 3.70
CA VAL A 190 5.24 13.22 4.47
C VAL A 190 5.53 12.98 5.96
N PRO A 191 4.81 12.09 6.68
CA PRO A 191 5.14 11.73 8.07
C PRO A 191 6.60 11.33 8.31
N ILE A 192 7.17 10.49 7.43
CA ILE A 192 8.57 10.05 7.54
C ILE A 192 9.49 11.24 7.24
N ILE A 193 9.23 11.95 6.16
CA ILE A 193 10.02 13.13 5.72
C ILE A 193 10.11 14.15 6.87
N VAL A 194 8.99 14.56 7.45
CA VAL A 194 8.93 15.55 8.53
C VAL A 194 9.67 15.05 9.78
N SER A 195 9.51 13.77 10.11
CA SER A 195 10.19 13.17 11.27
C SER A 195 11.70 13.17 11.10
N VAL A 196 12.21 12.77 9.93
CA VAL A 196 13.65 12.75 9.66
C VAL A 196 14.22 14.16 9.55
N MET A 197 13.52 15.09 8.89
CA MET A 197 13.94 16.50 8.86
C MET A 197 14.05 17.07 10.29
N GLY A 198 13.06 16.79 11.14
CA GLY A 198 13.09 17.16 12.56
C GLY A 198 14.29 16.55 13.29
N ALA A 199 14.59 15.27 13.04
CA ALA A 199 15.74 14.57 13.59
C ALA A 199 17.08 15.21 13.22
N LEU A 200 17.25 15.56 11.94
CA LEU A 200 18.47 16.21 11.45
C LEU A 200 18.63 17.62 12.00
N LEU A 201 17.55 18.38 12.14
CA LEU A 201 17.54 19.70 12.79
C LEU A 201 17.93 19.59 14.28
N LEU A 202 17.37 18.61 15.01
CA LEU A 202 17.72 18.35 16.40
C LEU A 202 19.20 17.96 16.54
N ASN A 203 19.70 17.11 15.63
CA ASN A 203 21.11 16.72 15.60
C ASN A 203 22.02 17.93 15.35
N ALA A 204 21.72 18.77 14.36
CA ALA A 204 22.49 19.97 14.08
C ALA A 204 22.46 20.98 15.23
N GLY A 205 21.30 21.15 15.88
CA GLY A 205 21.18 21.99 17.08
C GLY A 205 22.05 21.49 18.24
N TRP A 206 22.16 20.18 18.42
CA TRP A 206 23.06 19.58 19.41
C TRP A 206 24.53 19.76 19.03
N VAL A 207 24.91 19.52 17.77
CA VAL A 207 26.27 19.76 17.27
C VAL A 207 26.66 21.23 17.48
N TRP A 208 25.77 22.17 17.16
CA TRP A 208 26.01 23.59 17.41
C TRP A 208 26.16 23.90 18.90
N ARG A 209 25.33 23.32 19.78
CA ARG A 209 25.48 23.51 21.23
C ARG A 209 26.84 23.01 21.75
N GLN A 210 27.31 21.86 21.26
CA GLN A 210 28.55 21.22 21.72
C GLN A 210 29.81 21.84 21.11
N LYS A 211 29.79 22.14 19.80
CA LYS A 211 30.98 22.53 19.03
C LYS A 211 30.96 23.98 18.55
N LYS A 212 29.81 24.67 18.65
CA LYS A 212 29.60 26.03 18.12
C LYS A 212 29.85 26.17 16.61
N THR A 213 29.73 25.06 15.87
CA THR A 213 29.92 24.99 14.42
C THR A 213 28.60 24.77 13.69
N ILE A 214 28.46 25.35 12.50
CA ILE A 214 27.33 25.13 11.59
C ILE A 214 27.50 23.79 10.87
N ASP A 215 26.41 23.02 10.75
CA ASP A 215 26.39 21.79 9.96
C ASP A 215 26.11 22.11 8.47
N TYR A 216 27.19 22.30 7.69
CA TYR A 216 27.08 22.54 6.25
C TYR A 216 26.47 21.37 5.48
N ASN A 217 26.55 20.13 5.99
CA ASN A 217 25.92 18.98 5.35
C ASN A 217 24.39 19.05 5.47
N LEU A 218 23.88 19.57 6.59
CA LEU A 218 22.46 19.88 6.74
C LEU A 218 22.01 20.96 5.74
N MET A 219 22.80 22.03 5.54
CA MET A 219 22.45 23.07 4.55
C MET A 219 22.38 22.50 3.14
N LEU A 220 23.32 21.63 2.78
CA LEU A 220 23.30 20.91 1.50
C LEU A 220 22.06 20.03 1.37
N PHE A 221 21.71 19.27 2.42
CA PHE A 221 20.50 18.46 2.46
C PHE A 221 19.24 19.32 2.24
N LEU A 222 19.11 20.45 2.95
CA LEU A 222 17.97 21.36 2.83
C LEU A 222 17.87 22.00 1.44
N GLY A 223 19.01 22.37 0.84
CA GLY A 223 19.04 22.88 -0.53
C GLY A 223 18.60 21.83 -1.55
N LEU A 224 19.13 20.60 -1.44
CA LEU A 224 18.82 19.52 -2.37
C LEU A 224 17.36 19.07 -2.26
N ILE A 225 16.84 18.87 -1.04
CA ILE A 225 15.43 18.49 -0.85
C ILE A 225 14.48 19.60 -1.35
N GLY A 226 14.85 20.88 -1.19
CA GLY A 226 14.11 22.01 -1.74
C GLY A 226 14.00 21.97 -3.27
N VAL A 227 15.11 21.69 -3.96
CA VAL A 227 15.13 21.53 -5.43
C VAL A 227 14.26 20.34 -5.86
N LEU A 228 14.37 19.19 -5.18
CA LEU A 228 13.57 18.01 -5.49
C LEU A 228 12.07 18.26 -5.28
N PHE A 229 11.68 18.98 -4.23
CA PHE A 229 10.28 19.32 -4.00
C PHE A 229 9.74 20.29 -5.05
N ALA A 230 10.53 21.28 -5.46
CA ALA A 230 10.15 22.17 -6.56
C ALA A 230 9.94 21.39 -7.87
N GLY A 231 10.84 20.46 -8.21
CA GLY A 231 10.69 19.59 -9.39
C GLY A 231 9.43 18.71 -9.32
N ASN A 232 9.11 18.18 -8.15
CA ASN A 232 7.88 17.41 -7.94
C ASN A 232 6.59 18.23 -8.12
N LEU A 233 6.59 19.50 -7.71
CA LEU A 233 5.47 20.40 -7.95
C LEU A 233 5.27 20.64 -9.45
N TYR A 234 6.35 20.85 -10.20
CA TYR A 234 6.29 20.98 -11.66
C TYR A 234 5.71 19.72 -12.32
N LEU A 235 6.23 18.54 -11.97
CA LEU A 235 5.75 17.25 -12.47
C LEU A 235 4.26 17.03 -12.17
N LYS A 236 3.81 17.44 -10.99
CA LYS A 236 2.40 17.38 -10.62
C LYS A 236 1.52 18.20 -11.55
N TYR A 237 1.90 19.43 -11.88
CA TYR A 237 1.10 20.27 -12.78
C TYR A 237 1.05 19.70 -14.20
N TYR A 238 2.17 19.15 -14.70
CA TYR A 238 2.19 18.43 -15.98
C TYR A 238 1.20 17.25 -16.00
N LEU A 239 1.21 16.42 -14.96
CA LEU A 239 0.29 15.28 -14.86
C LEU A 239 -1.18 15.72 -14.74
N LEU A 240 -1.45 16.78 -13.97
CA LEU A 240 -2.79 17.33 -13.83
C LEU A 240 -3.35 17.84 -15.16
N ASP A 241 -2.51 18.35 -16.05
CA ASP A 241 -2.93 18.81 -17.38
C ASP A 241 -3.13 17.66 -18.37
N SER A 242 -2.29 16.62 -18.29
CA SER A 242 -2.26 15.51 -19.26
C SER A 242 -3.22 14.35 -18.96
N VAL A 243 -3.49 14.05 -17.68
CA VAL A 243 -4.22 12.82 -17.26
C VAL A 243 -5.53 13.14 -16.55
N TYR A 244 -5.59 14.26 -15.83
CA TYR A 244 -6.72 14.60 -14.97
C TYR A 244 -7.52 15.75 -15.59
N LEU A 245 -8.85 15.70 -15.48
CA LEU A 245 -9.66 16.80 -16.01
C LEU A 245 -9.51 18.05 -15.15
N TYR A 246 -9.12 19.15 -15.78
CA TYR A 246 -9.49 20.50 -15.36
C TYR A 246 -11.00 20.68 -15.60
N LEU A 247 -11.88 20.18 -14.72
CA LEU A 247 -13.30 20.56 -14.80
C LEU A 247 -13.43 22.03 -14.37
N GLY A 248 -13.36 22.90 -15.37
CA GLY A 248 -14.07 24.17 -15.37
C GLY A 248 -15.57 23.90 -15.21
N GLN A 249 -16.24 24.78 -14.47
CA GLN A 249 -17.61 24.69 -13.95
C GLN A 249 -17.75 23.88 -12.65
N GLY A 250 -17.63 24.59 -11.52
CA GLY A 250 -18.17 24.12 -10.24
C GLY A 250 -17.17 23.68 -9.16
N GLY A 251 -16.05 24.39 -8.97
CA GLY A 251 -15.44 24.64 -7.65
C GLY A 251 -14.98 23.48 -6.74
N ASN A 252 -15.10 22.21 -7.12
CA ASN A 252 -14.97 21.08 -6.18
C ASN A 252 -13.88 20.04 -6.49
N LEU A 253 -12.93 20.32 -7.39
CA LEU A 253 -11.69 19.52 -7.51
C LEU A 253 -10.63 19.89 -6.45
N LEU A 254 -10.89 20.90 -5.63
CA LEU A 254 -10.09 21.20 -4.42
C LEU A 254 -10.19 20.13 -3.32
N ASN A 255 -11.09 19.15 -3.47
CA ASN A 255 -11.38 18.08 -2.51
C ASN A 255 -10.78 16.70 -2.88
N GLY A 256 -9.80 16.63 -3.77
CA GLY A 256 -9.05 15.38 -3.99
C GLY A 256 -8.31 14.97 -2.71
N GLY A 257 -8.69 13.85 -2.09
CA GLY A 257 -8.16 13.40 -0.80
C GLY A 257 -6.63 13.27 -0.73
N ASN A 258 -5.96 13.10 -1.88
CA ASN A 258 -4.51 12.97 -2.00
C ASN A 258 -3.76 14.32 -2.14
N LEU A 259 -4.47 15.45 -2.23
CA LEU A 259 -3.89 16.79 -2.29
C LEU A 259 -3.58 17.32 -0.90
N LEU A 260 -2.44 17.99 -0.75
CA LEU A 260 -2.08 18.69 0.50
C LEU A 260 -3.16 19.72 0.90
N SER A 261 -3.80 20.37 -0.08
CA SER A 261 -4.93 21.30 0.11
C SER A 261 -6.20 20.62 0.60
N GLY A 262 -6.48 19.39 0.15
CA GLY A 262 -7.62 18.59 0.63
C GLY A 262 -7.48 18.24 2.11
N ASN A 263 -6.25 18.06 2.60
CA ASN A 263 -5.98 17.83 4.02
C ASN A 263 -6.17 19.09 4.89
N LEU A 264 -5.97 20.30 4.35
CA LEU A 264 -6.21 21.55 5.09
C LEU A 264 -7.69 21.75 5.42
N TYR A 265 -8.60 21.38 4.52
CA TYR A 265 -10.04 21.39 4.80
C TYR A 265 -10.42 20.39 5.91
N LYS A 266 -9.82 19.20 5.90
CA LYS A 266 -10.03 18.18 6.94
C LYS A 266 -9.47 18.61 8.30
N LEU A 267 -8.34 19.32 8.32
CA LEU A 267 -7.81 19.92 9.55
C LEU A 267 -8.76 20.98 10.13
N LYS A 268 -9.45 21.76 9.29
CA LYS A 268 -10.49 22.69 9.76
C LYS A 268 -11.68 21.96 10.39
N ALA A 269 -12.01 20.75 9.94
CA ALA A 269 -13.09 19.97 10.53
C ALA A 269 -12.82 19.62 12.01
N LEU A 270 -11.56 19.46 12.40
CA LEU A 270 -11.13 19.24 13.78
C LEU A 270 -11.36 20.44 14.71
N LEU A 271 -11.70 21.62 14.17
CA LEU A 271 -12.09 22.78 14.98
C LEU A 271 -13.54 22.70 15.49
N SER A 272 -14.28 21.64 15.15
CA SER A 272 -15.66 21.43 15.58
C SER A 272 -15.79 20.19 16.47
N ALA A 273 -16.71 20.22 17.45
CA ALA A 273 -16.97 19.06 18.31
C ALA A 273 -17.40 17.81 17.50
N LYS A 274 -18.20 18.01 16.44
CA LYS A 274 -18.59 16.94 15.51
C LYS A 274 -17.37 16.31 14.83
N GLY A 275 -16.48 17.12 14.27
CA GLY A 275 -15.28 16.63 13.60
C GLY A 275 -14.29 15.95 14.55
N ILE A 276 -14.18 16.41 15.80
CA ILE A 276 -13.38 15.71 16.83
C ILE A 276 -13.98 14.34 17.14
N LEU A 277 -15.29 14.25 17.36
CA LEU A 277 -15.95 12.96 17.64
C LEU A 277 -15.81 12.00 16.46
N GLU A 278 -15.93 12.48 15.23
CA GLU A 278 -15.72 11.67 14.03
C GLU A 278 -14.27 11.21 13.89
N PHE A 279 -13.31 12.10 14.11
CA PHE A 279 -11.88 11.78 14.12
C PHE A 279 -11.56 10.69 15.15
N LEU A 280 -12.10 10.79 16.37
CA LEU A 280 -11.89 9.80 17.42
C LEU A 280 -12.48 8.42 17.05
N ARG A 281 -13.66 8.39 16.42
CA ARG A 281 -14.27 7.14 15.92
C ARG A 281 -13.44 6.48 14.81
N ILE A 282 -12.89 7.27 13.88
CA ILE A 282 -12.03 6.77 12.82
C ILE A 282 -10.68 6.31 13.40
N LEU A 283 -10.12 7.05 14.35
CA LEU A 283 -8.89 6.68 15.06
C LEU A 283 -9.05 5.33 15.77
N GLU A 284 -10.18 5.09 16.42
CA GLU A 284 -10.51 3.80 17.04
C GLU A 284 -10.47 2.67 16.01
N GLY A 285 -11.13 2.84 14.86
CA GLY A 285 -11.13 1.82 13.80
C GLY A 285 -9.74 1.60 13.15
N HIS A 286 -8.91 2.63 13.05
CA HIS A 286 -7.55 2.49 12.54
C HIS A 286 -6.63 1.78 13.53
N LEU A 287 -6.72 2.13 14.81
CA LEU A 287 -6.02 1.43 15.89
C LEU A 287 -6.45 -0.04 15.95
N TYR A 288 -7.77 -0.29 15.82
CA TYR A 288 -8.33 -1.63 15.67
C TYR A 288 -7.65 -2.38 14.52
N TYR A 289 -7.61 -1.79 13.33
CA TYR A 289 -7.04 -2.44 12.15
C TYR A 289 -5.57 -2.78 12.38
N ILE A 290 -4.77 -1.84 12.88
CA ILE A 290 -3.34 -2.06 13.13
C ILE A 290 -3.12 -3.20 14.13
N VAL A 291 -3.91 -3.27 15.19
CA VAL A 291 -3.78 -4.35 16.17
C VAL A 291 -4.08 -5.70 15.51
N VAL A 292 -5.18 -5.80 14.77
CA VAL A 292 -5.58 -7.07 14.13
C VAL A 292 -4.57 -7.47 13.08
N SER A 293 -4.25 -6.55 12.20
CA SER A 293 -3.43 -6.83 11.03
C SER A 293 -2.01 -7.20 11.47
N THR A 294 -1.49 -6.65 12.57
CA THR A 294 -0.09 -6.86 13.00
C THR A 294 0.07 -7.74 14.24
N PHE A 295 -1.00 -8.42 14.69
CA PHE A 295 -1.02 -9.18 15.96
C PHE A 295 -0.69 -8.34 17.19
N GLY A 296 -0.97 -7.04 17.13
CA GLY A 296 -0.65 -6.06 18.16
C GLY A 296 0.82 -5.65 18.20
N PHE A 297 1.71 -6.30 17.45
CA PHE A 297 3.14 -5.99 17.49
C PHE A 297 3.44 -4.55 17.10
N SER A 298 2.72 -3.96 16.15
CA SER A 298 2.96 -2.55 15.81
C SER A 298 2.63 -1.59 16.95
N ILE A 299 1.55 -1.81 17.70
CA ILE A 299 1.22 -0.98 18.86
C ILE A 299 2.27 -1.16 19.97
N LEU A 300 2.72 -2.39 20.21
CA LEU A 300 3.80 -2.66 21.15
C LEU A 300 5.10 -1.99 20.73
N GLY A 301 5.43 -2.01 19.44
CA GLY A 301 6.60 -1.34 18.88
C GLY A 301 6.55 0.16 19.05
N MET A 302 5.40 0.80 18.85
CA MET A 302 5.20 2.23 19.09
C MET A 302 5.39 2.59 20.58
N ILE A 303 4.82 1.79 21.48
CA ILE A 303 4.96 2.03 22.93
C ILE A 303 6.43 1.85 23.32
N TYR A 304 7.07 0.79 22.83
CA TYR A 304 8.48 0.52 23.10
C TYR A 304 9.40 1.64 22.60
N SER A 305 9.19 2.15 21.39
CA SER A 305 10.00 3.23 20.85
C SER A 305 9.87 4.52 21.65
N TRP A 306 8.67 4.86 22.13
CA TRP A 306 8.47 5.99 23.05
C TRP A 306 9.13 5.76 24.41
N CYS A 307 8.99 4.57 24.99
CA CYS A 307 9.66 4.21 26.24
C CYS A 307 11.18 4.35 26.11
N GLU A 308 11.77 3.87 25.02
CA GLU A 308 13.20 4.00 24.76
C GLU A 308 13.64 5.46 24.58
N PHE A 309 12.83 6.29 23.91
CA PHE A 309 13.10 7.72 23.82
C PHE A 309 13.21 8.38 25.21
N PHE A 310 12.30 8.06 26.13
CA PHE A 310 12.32 8.64 27.48
C PHE A 310 13.39 8.00 28.41
N ARG A 311 13.70 6.71 28.21
CA ARG A 311 14.65 5.96 29.04
C ARG A 311 16.12 6.34 28.77
N ASN A 312 16.49 6.56 27.51
CA ASN A 312 17.89 6.74 27.11
C ASN A 312 18.39 8.17 27.38
N LYS A 313 18.57 8.57 28.64
CA LYS A 313 18.88 9.97 28.98
C LYS A 313 20.21 10.48 28.43
N GLU A 314 21.22 9.62 28.36
CA GLU A 314 22.62 9.97 28.09
C GLU A 314 23.02 9.82 26.60
N ASP A 315 22.44 8.86 25.87
CA ASP A 315 22.71 8.68 24.44
C ASP A 315 21.76 9.51 23.58
N PHE A 316 22.20 10.72 23.24
CA PHE A 316 21.44 11.66 22.42
C PHE A 316 21.14 11.12 21.01
N LYS A 317 22.04 10.34 20.41
CA LYS A 317 21.84 9.79 19.06
C LYS A 317 20.76 8.71 19.09
N LYS A 318 20.79 7.85 20.11
CA LYS A 318 19.75 6.84 20.34
C LYS A 318 18.39 7.48 20.60
N LYS A 319 18.34 8.56 21.38
CA LYS A 319 17.14 9.39 21.54
C LYS A 319 16.60 9.91 20.22
N ILE A 320 17.44 10.52 19.38
CA ILE A 320 17.00 11.02 18.07
C ILE A 320 16.39 9.90 17.24
N PHE A 321 17.02 8.73 17.18
CA PHE A 321 16.52 7.60 16.40
C PHE A 321 15.12 7.15 16.88
N TYR A 322 14.94 6.94 18.18
CA TYR A 322 13.63 6.55 18.74
C TYR A 322 12.58 7.66 18.64
N PHE A 323 12.96 8.93 18.79
CA PHE A 323 12.07 10.06 18.52
C PHE A 323 11.57 10.02 17.09
N THR A 324 12.48 9.84 16.12
CA THR A 324 12.17 9.86 14.70
C THR A 324 11.20 8.74 14.31
N THR A 325 11.52 7.51 14.71
CA THR A 325 10.68 6.34 14.39
C THR A 325 9.31 6.42 15.08
N SER A 326 9.25 6.92 16.31
CA SER A 326 7.98 7.13 17.02
C SER A 326 7.14 8.25 16.42
N ALA A 327 7.76 9.39 16.09
CA ALA A 327 7.11 10.51 15.44
C ALA A 327 6.56 10.10 14.07
N ALA A 328 7.34 9.36 13.27
CA ALA A 328 6.91 8.87 11.98
C ALA A 328 5.71 7.92 12.12
N ALA A 329 5.73 7.00 13.10
CA ALA A 329 4.62 6.09 13.35
C ALA A 329 3.32 6.83 13.73
N VAL A 330 3.40 7.77 14.66
CA VAL A 330 2.25 8.57 15.10
C VAL A 330 1.73 9.45 13.97
N LEU A 331 2.61 10.16 13.27
CA LEU A 331 2.21 11.03 12.16
C LEU A 331 1.61 10.22 10.99
N SER A 332 2.13 9.02 10.70
CA SER A 332 1.54 8.13 9.69
C SER A 332 0.14 7.65 10.07
N LEU A 333 -0.07 7.29 11.34
CA LEU A 333 -1.40 6.94 11.86
C LEU A 333 -2.36 8.13 11.77
N LEU A 334 -1.95 9.30 12.26
CA LEU A 334 -2.75 10.52 12.22
C LEU A 334 -3.10 10.92 10.78
N MET A 335 -2.15 10.81 9.86
CA MET A 335 -2.36 11.07 8.44
C MET A 335 -3.41 10.11 7.84
N SER A 336 -3.39 8.83 8.24
CA SER A 336 -4.40 7.85 7.84
C SER A 336 -5.79 8.23 8.33
N VAL A 337 -5.93 8.57 9.61
CA VAL A 337 -7.21 8.97 10.21
C VAL A 337 -7.74 10.27 9.61
N LEU A 338 -6.87 11.27 9.44
CA LEU A 338 -7.20 12.55 8.84
C LEU A 338 -7.72 12.38 7.42
N TYR A 339 -7.20 11.42 6.65
CA TYR A 339 -7.66 11.17 5.30
C TYR A 339 -9.15 10.81 5.23
N PHE A 340 -9.69 10.11 6.22
CA PHE A 340 -11.09 9.68 6.23
C PHE A 340 -12.03 10.58 7.03
N THR A 341 -11.49 11.55 7.78
CA THR A 341 -12.30 12.50 8.57
C THR A 341 -13.09 13.43 7.66
N ASN A 342 -14.40 13.57 7.92
CA ASN A 342 -15.35 14.42 7.19
C ASN A 342 -15.62 13.96 5.74
N SER A 343 -15.56 12.66 5.49
CA SER A 343 -15.92 12.06 4.19
C SER A 343 -17.42 11.76 4.16
N ASN A 344 -18.19 12.58 3.42
CA ASN A 344 -19.66 12.64 3.43
C ASN A 344 -20.41 11.32 3.12
N GLU A 345 -19.76 10.25 2.66
CA GLU A 345 -20.49 9.08 2.15
C GLU A 345 -20.28 7.75 2.90
N GLN A 346 -19.20 7.48 3.64
CA GLN A 346 -18.91 6.09 4.06
C GLN A 346 -18.08 5.96 5.36
N GLY A 347 -18.28 6.86 6.33
CA GLY A 347 -17.43 6.96 7.53
C GLY A 347 -17.23 5.67 8.34
N LEU A 348 -18.18 4.72 8.31
CA LEU A 348 -18.02 3.41 8.97
C LEU A 348 -17.26 2.37 8.13
N VAL A 349 -17.44 2.37 6.80
CA VAL A 349 -16.79 1.41 5.88
C VAL A 349 -15.29 1.64 5.82
N PHE A 350 -14.85 2.90 5.96
CA PHE A 350 -13.43 3.28 5.98
C PHE A 350 -12.86 3.53 7.39
N ALA A 351 -13.67 3.35 8.45
CA ALA A 351 -13.19 3.52 9.82
C ALA A 351 -11.98 2.63 10.13
N THR A 352 -11.90 1.47 9.47
CA THR A 352 -10.86 0.45 9.65
C THR A 352 -9.81 0.43 8.52
N PHE A 353 -9.70 1.49 7.70
CA PHE A 353 -8.79 1.55 6.55
C PHE A 353 -7.38 2.05 6.91
N SER A 354 -6.57 1.24 7.60
CA SER A 354 -5.23 1.68 8.07
C SER A 354 -4.03 1.14 7.25
N ARG A 355 -4.24 0.71 6.00
CA ARG A 355 -3.18 0.42 5.01
C ARG A 355 -2.09 1.50 4.91
N TYR A 356 -2.44 2.78 5.11
CA TYR A 356 -1.46 3.87 4.97
C TYR A 356 -0.38 3.83 6.05
N PHE A 357 -0.75 3.38 7.25
CA PHE A 357 0.21 3.09 8.30
C PHE A 357 1.08 1.89 7.93
N GLU A 358 0.49 0.80 7.45
CA GLU A 358 1.24 -0.41 7.07
C GLU A 358 2.26 -0.14 5.98
N ALA A 359 1.88 0.56 4.93
CA ALA A 359 2.72 0.90 3.79
C ALA A 359 3.98 1.71 4.14
N SER A 360 3.99 2.39 5.29
CA SER A 360 5.07 3.29 5.70
C SER A 360 5.83 2.81 6.93
N MET A 361 5.14 2.30 7.95
CA MET A 361 5.70 2.06 9.28
C MET A 361 5.42 0.65 9.82
N GLY A 362 4.57 -0.15 9.14
CA GLY A 362 4.10 -1.45 9.63
C GLY A 362 5.26 -2.38 10.02
N ALA A 363 6.21 -2.60 9.11
CA ALA A 363 7.32 -3.52 9.34
C ALA A 363 8.26 -3.06 10.46
N VAL A 364 8.60 -1.77 10.48
CA VAL A 364 9.48 -1.20 11.51
C VAL A 364 8.83 -1.36 12.87
N MET A 365 7.54 -1.05 13.00
CA MET A 365 6.83 -1.16 14.27
C MET A 365 6.56 -2.62 14.67
N VAL A 366 6.30 -3.54 13.73
CA VAL A 366 6.24 -4.98 14.02
C VAL A 366 7.56 -5.46 14.60
N SER A 367 8.69 -5.12 13.96
CA SER A 367 10.00 -5.55 14.43
C SER A 367 10.33 -4.99 15.81
N PHE A 368 9.99 -3.73 16.10
CA PHE A 368 10.15 -3.15 17.43
C PHE A 368 9.22 -3.79 18.46
N GLY A 369 8.01 -4.21 18.07
CA GLY A 369 7.12 -4.98 18.93
C GLY A 369 7.71 -6.33 19.31
N LEU A 370 8.34 -7.02 18.36
CA LEU A 370 9.05 -8.28 18.61
C LEU A 370 10.26 -8.08 19.55
N VAL A 371 11.02 -6.98 19.37
CA VAL A 371 12.09 -6.58 20.29
C VAL A 371 11.54 -6.31 21.68
N ALA A 372 10.46 -5.52 21.78
CA ALA A 372 9.81 -5.18 23.03
C ALA A 372 9.37 -6.43 23.81
N VAL A 373 8.88 -7.45 23.09
CA VAL A 373 8.52 -8.73 23.69
C VAL A 373 9.75 -9.39 24.32
N ILE A 374 10.90 -9.49 23.64
CA ILE A 374 12.11 -10.04 24.28
C ILE A 374 12.55 -9.23 25.51
N ASP A 375 12.62 -7.91 25.36
CA ASP A 375 13.09 -7.01 26.43
C ASP A 375 12.16 -7.03 27.65
N CYS A 376 10.85 -7.09 27.43
CA CYS A 376 9.85 -7.00 28.48
C CYS A 376 9.41 -8.35 29.07
N LEU A 377 9.61 -9.47 28.37
CA LEU A 377 9.19 -10.80 28.83
C LEU A 377 9.97 -11.34 30.04
N HIS A 378 11.05 -10.67 30.45
CA HIS A 378 11.75 -10.96 31.70
C HIS A 378 10.88 -10.66 32.95
N ASN A 379 9.90 -9.75 32.83
CA ASN A 379 9.03 -9.36 33.95
C ASN A 379 7.63 -10.01 33.85
N LYS A 380 7.31 -10.87 34.83
CA LYS A 380 6.03 -11.60 34.91
C LYS A 380 4.79 -10.69 34.92
N LYS A 381 4.85 -9.50 35.56
CA LYS A 381 3.73 -8.54 35.59
C LYS A 381 3.50 -7.91 34.21
N THR A 382 4.58 -7.49 33.56
CA THR A 382 4.53 -6.89 32.21
C THR A 382 4.00 -7.88 31.19
N ARG A 383 4.40 -9.16 31.27
CA ARG A 383 3.85 -10.24 30.44
C ARG A 383 2.34 -10.42 30.62
N LEU A 384 1.85 -10.47 31.86
CA LEU A 384 0.43 -10.64 32.14
C LEU A 384 -0.40 -9.44 31.64
N LEU A 385 0.12 -8.22 31.79
CA LEU A 385 -0.49 -6.99 31.27
C LEU A 385 -0.56 -7.00 29.74
N LEU A 386 0.53 -7.37 29.06
CA LEU A 386 0.58 -7.45 27.59
C LEU A 386 -0.38 -8.51 27.05
N SER A 387 -0.39 -9.71 27.64
CA SER A 387 -1.32 -10.78 27.26
C SER A 387 -2.78 -10.37 27.52
N SER A 388 -3.06 -9.71 28.65
CA SER A 388 -4.41 -9.23 28.98
C SER A 388 -4.87 -8.13 28.05
N PHE A 389 -3.97 -7.23 27.62
CA PHE A 389 -4.27 -6.19 26.63
C PHE A 389 -4.67 -6.80 25.28
N VAL A 390 -3.90 -7.75 24.76
CA VAL A 390 -4.21 -8.43 23.50
C VAL A 390 -5.56 -9.16 23.57
N VAL A 391 -5.84 -9.87 24.66
CA VAL A 391 -7.12 -10.56 24.89
C VAL A 391 -8.29 -9.58 25.04
N THR A 392 -8.09 -8.45 25.72
CA THR A 392 -9.13 -7.43 25.90
C THR A 392 -9.48 -6.76 24.58
N VAL A 393 -8.47 -6.41 23.78
CA VAL A 393 -8.69 -5.88 22.44
C VAL A 393 -9.49 -6.89 21.61
N TYR A 394 -9.15 -8.18 21.63
CA TYR A 394 -9.88 -9.25 20.94
C TYR A 394 -11.37 -9.34 21.31
N ILE A 395 -11.71 -9.28 22.60
CA ILE A 395 -13.11 -9.34 23.06
C ILE A 395 -13.91 -8.15 22.50
N ILE A 396 -13.29 -6.97 22.38
CA ILE A 396 -13.90 -5.79 21.77
C ILE A 396 -14.14 -6.02 20.26
N LEU A 397 -13.23 -6.73 19.56
CA LEU A 397 -13.37 -7.02 18.12
C LEU A 397 -14.51 -8.00 17.81
N LEU A 398 -14.71 -9.00 18.67
CA LEU A 398 -15.84 -9.94 18.55
C LEU A 398 -17.17 -9.19 18.68
N PHE A 399 -17.24 -8.24 19.62
CA PHE A 399 -18.43 -7.43 19.83
C PHE A 399 -18.73 -6.50 18.65
N GLN A 400 -17.73 -5.85 18.05
CA GLN A 400 -17.95 -4.94 16.90
C GLN A 400 -18.39 -5.68 15.63
N ASN A 401 -17.83 -6.87 15.33
CA ASN A 401 -18.26 -7.67 14.18
C ASN A 401 -19.69 -8.19 14.33
N VAL A 402 -20.07 -8.58 15.55
CA VAL A 402 -21.46 -8.96 15.87
C VAL A 402 -22.40 -7.77 15.64
N ILE A 403 -22.06 -6.58 16.13
CA ILE A 403 -22.87 -5.37 15.95
C ILE A 403 -23.04 -5.03 14.45
N GLN A 404 -21.98 -5.13 13.65
CA GLN A 404 -22.05 -4.82 12.21
C GLN A 404 -22.84 -5.86 11.41
N TYR A 405 -22.73 -7.14 11.75
CA TYR A 405 -23.56 -8.21 11.17
C TYR A 405 -25.05 -7.98 11.43
N TYR A 406 -25.42 -7.57 12.66
CA TYR A 406 -26.80 -7.28 13.01
C TYR A 406 -27.34 -5.94 12.49
N GLN A 407 -26.48 -5.02 12.06
CA GLN A 407 -26.89 -3.71 11.50
C GLN A 407 -27.15 -3.73 9.98
N GLY A 408 -27.00 -4.88 9.31
CA GLY A 408 -27.28 -4.97 7.86
C GLY A 408 -26.39 -4.09 7.00
N VAL A 409 -25.18 -3.77 7.49
CA VAL A 409 -24.17 -3.01 6.72
C VAL A 409 -23.57 -3.97 5.69
N ASP A 410 -24.30 -4.18 4.60
CA ASP A 410 -23.78 -4.83 3.41
C ASP A 410 -22.69 -3.94 2.81
N GLY A 411 -21.44 -4.39 2.88
CA GLY A 411 -20.35 -3.77 2.12
C GLY A 411 -19.17 -3.26 2.94
N ILE A 412 -18.64 -4.07 3.85
CA ILE A 412 -17.20 -3.98 4.14
C ILE A 412 -16.47 -4.51 2.91
N ARG A 413 -16.15 -3.62 1.98
CA ARG A 413 -15.59 -3.98 0.67
C ARG A 413 -14.14 -4.44 0.82
N ASN A 414 -13.83 -5.55 0.14
CA ASN A 414 -12.60 -6.35 0.23
C ASN A 414 -11.35 -5.61 -0.24
N TYR A 415 -10.78 -4.70 0.56
CA TYR A 415 -9.63 -3.94 0.10
C TYR A 415 -8.31 -4.17 0.84
N GLN A 416 -8.24 -4.93 1.94
CA GLN A 416 -6.95 -5.09 2.66
C GLN A 416 -6.86 -6.43 3.43
N VAL A 417 -5.61 -6.83 3.75
CA VAL A 417 -5.29 -8.07 4.48
C VAL A 417 -6.04 -8.19 5.81
N GLY A 418 -6.21 -7.08 6.54
CA GLY A 418 -7.02 -7.06 7.77
C GLY A 418 -8.50 -7.40 7.52
N PHE A 419 -9.06 -7.04 6.36
CA PHE A 419 -10.49 -7.22 6.05
C PHE A 419 -10.84 -8.58 5.45
N LEU A 420 -9.88 -9.28 4.83
CA LEU A 420 -10.08 -10.64 4.30
C LEU A 420 -10.33 -11.66 5.44
N PHE A 421 -9.92 -11.35 6.67
CA PHE A 421 -10.30 -12.07 7.88
C PHE A 421 -11.77 -11.90 8.29
N PHE A 422 -12.50 -10.97 7.67
CA PHE A 422 -13.84 -10.56 8.10
C PHE A 422 -14.88 -10.55 6.97
N LYS A 423 -14.68 -11.33 5.89
CA LYS A 423 -15.70 -11.43 4.83
C LYS A 423 -17.04 -11.86 5.45
N VAL A 424 -17.97 -10.92 5.53
CA VAL A 424 -19.34 -11.13 6.01
C VAL A 424 -19.99 -12.21 5.13
N GLY A 425 -20.47 -13.28 5.77
CA GLY A 425 -21.21 -14.36 5.11
C GLY A 425 -20.47 -15.70 4.94
N ASN A 426 -19.21 -15.84 5.35
CA ASN A 426 -18.53 -17.14 5.33
C ASN A 426 -17.97 -17.51 6.71
N THR A 427 -18.54 -18.54 7.36
CA THR A 427 -18.25 -19.04 8.71
C THR A 427 -16.75 -19.29 8.95
N TYR A 428 -16.01 -19.60 7.88
CA TYR A 428 -14.59 -19.87 7.89
C TYR A 428 -13.70 -18.69 8.33
N SER A 429 -14.12 -17.45 8.03
CA SER A 429 -13.35 -16.23 8.37
C SER A 429 -13.14 -16.07 9.89
N TYR A 430 -14.15 -16.44 10.68
CA TYR A 430 -14.12 -16.46 12.15
C TYR A 430 -13.19 -17.53 12.72
N TYR A 431 -13.19 -18.74 12.16
CA TYR A 431 -12.31 -19.82 12.63
C TYR A 431 -10.84 -19.52 12.39
N TYR A 432 -10.49 -18.86 11.28
CA TYR A 432 -9.10 -18.58 10.92
C TYR A 432 -8.48 -17.42 11.69
N SER A 433 -9.23 -16.33 11.91
CA SER A 433 -8.79 -15.24 12.79
C SER A 433 -8.65 -15.72 14.24
N SER A 434 -9.52 -16.65 14.68
CA SER A 434 -9.41 -17.32 15.98
C SER A 434 -8.17 -18.23 16.10
N LEU A 435 -7.87 -19.04 15.07
CA LEU A 435 -6.70 -19.93 15.06
C LEU A 435 -5.38 -19.14 15.10
N PHE A 436 -5.33 -18.00 14.41
CA PHE A 436 -4.15 -17.14 14.35
C PHE A 436 -3.88 -16.45 15.69
N ILE A 437 -4.94 -16.01 16.37
CA ILE A 437 -4.86 -15.39 17.70
C ILE A 437 -4.52 -16.42 18.78
N VAL A 438 -5.10 -17.62 18.71
CA VAL A 438 -4.70 -18.75 19.59
C VAL A 438 -3.22 -19.06 19.38
N THR A 439 -2.72 -19.03 18.14
CA THR A 439 -1.29 -19.22 17.86
C THR A 439 -0.44 -18.10 18.47
N GLY A 440 -0.81 -16.82 18.27
CA GLY A 440 -0.13 -15.66 18.88
C GLY A 440 -0.16 -15.65 20.41
N LEU A 441 -1.26 -16.09 21.03
CA LEU A 441 -1.39 -16.24 22.48
C LEU A 441 -0.57 -17.42 23.00
N LEU A 442 -0.60 -18.58 22.32
CA LEU A 442 0.24 -19.73 22.65
C LEU A 442 1.71 -19.36 22.61
N ILE A 443 2.12 -18.50 21.68
CA ILE A 443 3.45 -17.92 21.54
C ILE A 443 3.82 -17.05 22.76
N LEU A 444 2.97 -16.10 23.14
CA LEU A 444 3.20 -15.26 24.33
C LEU A 444 3.29 -16.10 25.62
N ILE A 445 2.63 -17.26 25.65
CA ILE A 445 2.61 -18.20 26.78
C ILE A 445 3.83 -19.15 26.76
N THR A 446 4.31 -19.59 25.59
CA THR A 446 5.43 -20.56 25.47
C THR A 446 6.82 -19.93 25.47
N VAL A 447 6.96 -18.62 25.24
CA VAL A 447 8.23 -17.90 25.42
C VAL A 447 8.56 -17.77 26.91
N ARG A 448 9.04 -18.89 27.47
CA ARG A 448 9.49 -19.02 28.87
C ARG A 448 11.02 -18.95 29.00
N LYS A 449 11.77 -19.16 27.89
CA LYS A 449 13.24 -19.13 27.76
C LYS A 449 13.65 -18.69 26.35
N SER A 450 14.82 -18.06 26.19
CA SER A 450 15.36 -17.56 24.90
C SER A 450 15.34 -18.60 23.78
N ASP A 451 15.53 -19.87 24.14
CA ASP A 451 15.65 -20.98 23.19
C ASP A 451 14.31 -21.34 22.53
N ASN A 452 13.18 -20.98 23.16
CA ASN A 452 11.83 -21.19 22.62
C ASN A 452 11.38 -20.08 21.67
N VAL A 453 12.02 -18.90 21.69
CA VAL A 453 11.69 -17.77 20.80
C VAL A 453 11.90 -18.16 19.34
N LEU A 454 12.93 -18.97 19.07
CA LEU A 454 13.25 -19.45 17.73
C LEU A 454 12.14 -20.34 17.18
N THR A 455 11.71 -21.35 17.95
CA THR A 455 10.64 -22.29 17.59
C THR A 455 9.32 -21.56 17.35
N VAL A 456 8.97 -20.66 18.27
CA VAL A 456 7.81 -19.76 18.17
C VAL A 456 7.85 -18.92 16.89
N SER A 457 9.03 -18.37 16.55
CA SER A 457 9.20 -17.55 15.36
C SER A 457 9.08 -18.37 14.08
N TYR A 458 9.57 -19.60 14.06
CA TYR A 458 9.37 -20.51 12.92
C TYR A 458 7.92 -20.93 12.75
N VAL A 459 7.18 -21.12 13.84
CA VAL A 459 5.73 -21.39 13.80
C VAL A 459 4.97 -20.17 13.28
N LEU A 460 5.32 -18.95 13.72
CA LEU A 460 4.77 -17.71 13.18
C LEU A 460 5.04 -17.57 11.69
N LEU A 461 6.28 -17.82 11.28
CA LEU A 461 6.69 -17.79 9.89
C LEU A 461 5.83 -18.79 9.09
N GLY A 462 5.77 -20.06 9.51
CA GLY A 462 4.92 -21.06 8.85
C GLY A 462 3.46 -20.62 8.74
N THR A 463 2.89 -20.04 9.80
CA THR A 463 1.50 -19.58 9.84
C THR A 463 1.26 -18.39 8.92
N MET A 464 2.14 -17.39 8.94
CA MET A 464 2.09 -16.22 8.05
C MET A 464 2.19 -16.64 6.58
N PHE A 465 3.07 -17.57 6.26
CA PHE A 465 3.23 -18.12 4.91
C PHE A 465 2.01 -18.92 4.46
N LEU A 466 1.43 -19.75 5.32
CA LEU A 466 0.20 -20.51 5.02
C LEU A 466 -0.98 -19.56 4.76
N VAL A 467 -1.12 -18.51 5.58
CA VAL A 467 -2.18 -17.51 5.37
C VAL A 467 -1.94 -16.70 4.12
N GLY A 468 -0.72 -16.23 3.85
CA GLY A 468 -0.37 -15.56 2.59
C GLY A 468 -0.76 -16.41 1.38
N ASN A 469 -0.32 -17.68 1.34
CA ASN A 469 -0.65 -18.59 0.24
C ASN A 469 -2.16 -18.82 0.06
N PHE A 470 -2.91 -18.95 1.15
CA PHE A 470 -4.36 -19.10 1.08
C PHE A 470 -5.05 -17.86 0.51
N LEU A 471 -4.66 -16.67 0.99
CA LEU A 471 -5.19 -15.39 0.48
C LEU A 471 -4.94 -15.25 -1.02
N ASN A 472 -3.74 -15.64 -1.47
CA ASN A 472 -3.35 -15.58 -2.87
C ASN A 472 -4.17 -16.56 -3.72
N THR A 473 -4.45 -17.76 -3.20
CA THR A 473 -5.27 -18.75 -3.91
C THR A 473 -6.70 -18.26 -4.13
N VAL A 474 -7.32 -17.69 -3.09
CA VAL A 474 -8.71 -17.19 -3.17
C VAL A 474 -8.79 -15.96 -4.09
N ASN A 475 -7.89 -14.99 -3.91
CA ASN A 475 -7.88 -13.76 -4.71
C ASN A 475 -7.49 -14.02 -6.18
N GLY A 476 -6.51 -14.89 -6.42
CA GLY A 476 -6.07 -15.28 -7.74
C GLY A 476 -7.19 -15.90 -8.59
N SER A 477 -8.07 -16.70 -7.98
CA SER A 477 -9.19 -17.33 -8.70
C SER A 477 -10.17 -16.31 -9.31
N VAL A 478 -10.55 -15.27 -8.57
CA VAL A 478 -11.47 -14.22 -9.03
C VAL A 478 -10.80 -13.35 -10.09
N ARG A 479 -9.53 -13.00 -9.88
CA ARG A 479 -8.75 -12.20 -10.84
C ARG A 479 -8.55 -12.93 -12.17
N ASN A 480 -8.25 -14.23 -12.13
CA ASN A 480 -8.08 -15.03 -13.34
C ASN A 480 -9.38 -15.14 -14.14
N MET A 481 -10.52 -15.34 -13.48
CA MET A 481 -11.82 -15.34 -14.17
C MET A 481 -12.10 -14.01 -14.88
N ARG A 482 -11.76 -12.88 -14.22
CA ARG A 482 -11.90 -11.54 -14.81
C ARG A 482 -10.94 -11.34 -15.99
N TYR A 483 -9.67 -11.72 -15.81
CA TYR A 483 -8.66 -11.68 -16.86
C TYR A 483 -9.07 -12.51 -18.08
N ASP A 484 -9.47 -13.76 -17.90
CA ASP A 484 -9.87 -14.65 -19.01
C ASP A 484 -11.04 -14.09 -19.81
N THR A 485 -11.99 -13.44 -19.13
CA THR A 485 -13.13 -12.77 -19.77
C THR A 485 -12.65 -11.56 -20.57
N MET A 486 -11.83 -10.68 -19.98
CA MET A 486 -11.34 -9.46 -20.63
C MET A 486 -10.33 -9.72 -21.74
N MET A 487 -9.54 -10.78 -21.64
CA MET A 487 -8.65 -11.22 -22.72
C MET A 487 -9.42 -11.60 -23.97
N LYS A 488 -10.53 -12.34 -23.83
CA LYS A 488 -11.38 -12.70 -24.97
C LYS A 488 -12.03 -11.47 -25.61
N VAL A 489 -12.51 -10.53 -24.79
CA VAL A 489 -13.06 -9.27 -25.28
C VAL A 489 -11.99 -8.47 -26.00
N SER A 490 -10.79 -8.35 -25.44
CA SER A 490 -9.66 -7.65 -26.05
C SER A 490 -9.24 -8.27 -27.39
N GLN A 491 -9.23 -9.60 -27.49
CA GLN A 491 -8.97 -10.31 -28.75
C GLN A 491 -10.04 -10.00 -29.79
N GLY A 492 -11.32 -10.09 -29.41
CA GLY A 492 -12.43 -9.72 -30.29
C GLY A 492 -12.38 -8.27 -30.75
N VAL A 493 -11.91 -7.34 -29.91
CA VAL A 493 -11.67 -5.96 -30.31
C VAL A 493 -10.61 -5.92 -31.41
N VAL A 494 -9.42 -6.50 -31.17
CA VAL A 494 -8.31 -6.48 -32.12
C VAL A 494 -8.68 -7.15 -33.45
N GLU A 495 -9.46 -8.23 -33.44
CA GLU A 495 -9.93 -8.93 -34.64
C GLU A 495 -10.91 -8.10 -35.49
N ASN A 496 -11.69 -7.22 -34.86
CA ASN A 496 -12.73 -6.44 -35.53
C ASN A 496 -12.32 -4.97 -35.77
N LEU A 497 -11.19 -4.53 -35.23
CA LEU A 497 -10.70 -3.16 -35.36
C LEU A 497 -10.08 -2.94 -36.73
N SER A 498 -10.44 -1.83 -37.37
CA SER A 498 -9.82 -1.47 -38.65
C SER A 498 -8.34 -1.10 -38.44
N PRO A 499 -7.42 -1.36 -39.40
CA PRO A 499 -5.99 -1.07 -39.23
C PRO A 499 -5.66 0.38 -38.86
N ASP A 500 -6.45 1.34 -39.33
CA ASP A 500 -6.27 2.78 -39.10
C ASP A 500 -7.06 3.30 -37.87
N GLU A 501 -7.77 2.41 -37.17
CA GLU A 501 -8.63 2.78 -36.06
C GLU A 501 -7.92 2.53 -34.73
N HIS A 502 -7.70 3.60 -33.97
CA HIS A 502 -6.98 3.57 -32.69
C HIS A 502 -7.88 3.90 -31.49
N THR A 503 -9.19 3.78 -31.65
CA THR A 503 -10.16 4.16 -30.62
C THR A 503 -11.33 3.20 -30.62
N VAL A 504 -11.73 2.77 -29.42
CA VAL A 504 -12.94 1.95 -29.19
C VAL A 504 -13.78 2.58 -28.10
N TYR A 505 -15.09 2.32 -28.15
CA TYR A 505 -16.04 2.92 -27.23
C TYR A 505 -16.62 1.86 -26.30
N PHE A 506 -16.63 2.16 -25.00
CA PHE A 506 -17.24 1.33 -23.99
C PHE A 506 -18.46 2.07 -23.44
N TYR A 507 -19.65 1.54 -23.67
CA TYR A 507 -20.90 2.15 -23.21
C TYR A 507 -21.36 1.52 -21.89
N SER A 508 -21.43 2.34 -20.84
CA SER A 508 -21.83 1.94 -19.48
C SER A 508 -22.74 3.02 -18.88
N PRO A 509 -24.07 2.85 -18.87
CA PRO A 509 -25.01 3.87 -18.42
C PRO A 509 -24.88 4.20 -16.92
N ASP A 510 -25.03 5.50 -16.57
CA ASP A 510 -24.87 6.04 -15.21
C ASP A 510 -25.75 5.37 -14.11
N HIS A 511 -26.84 4.66 -14.48
CA HIS A 511 -27.74 4.00 -13.52
C HIS A 511 -27.12 2.82 -12.75
N ASP A 512 -25.98 2.28 -13.20
CA ASP A 512 -25.27 1.20 -12.51
C ASP A 512 -24.13 1.69 -11.60
N ILE A 513 -23.76 2.98 -11.59
CA ILE A 513 -22.57 3.49 -10.88
C ILE A 513 -22.68 3.36 -9.35
N ASN A 514 -23.89 3.38 -8.79
CA ASN A 514 -24.11 3.22 -7.35
C ASN A 514 -23.91 1.78 -6.87
N ARG A 515 -23.90 0.81 -7.80
CA ARG A 515 -23.35 -0.51 -7.57
C ARG A 515 -21.93 -0.50 -8.13
N LEU A 516 -20.93 -0.48 -7.24
CA LEU A 516 -19.51 -0.67 -7.59
C LEU A 516 -19.23 -2.13 -8.01
N ASP A 517 -20.11 -2.66 -8.85
CA ASP A 517 -20.05 -3.96 -9.45
C ASP A 517 -19.06 -3.92 -10.63
N TYR A 518 -18.59 -5.09 -10.98
CA TYR A 518 -17.67 -5.48 -12.06
C TYR A 518 -17.58 -4.55 -13.31
N TRP A 519 -18.68 -3.87 -13.65
CA TRP A 519 -18.88 -3.04 -14.83
C TRP A 519 -18.09 -1.72 -14.87
N TRP A 520 -17.81 -1.10 -13.72
CA TRP A 520 -16.99 0.12 -13.69
C TRP A 520 -15.49 -0.17 -13.95
N VAL A 521 -15.05 -1.40 -13.66
CA VAL A 521 -13.65 -1.86 -13.79
C VAL A 521 -13.34 -2.35 -15.21
N ALA A 522 -14.33 -2.87 -15.93
CA ALA A 522 -14.18 -3.43 -17.28
C ALA A 522 -13.47 -2.52 -18.30
N PRO A 523 -13.81 -1.22 -18.45
CA PRO A 523 -13.10 -0.35 -19.41
C PRO A 523 -11.63 -0.13 -19.04
N ILE A 524 -11.29 -0.13 -17.75
CA ILE A 524 -9.91 0.01 -17.27
C ILE A 524 -9.11 -1.25 -17.61
N ASP A 525 -9.69 -2.41 -17.30
CA ASP A 525 -9.10 -3.71 -17.60
C ASP A 525 -8.88 -3.88 -19.11
N LEU A 526 -9.83 -3.42 -19.93
CA LEU A 526 -9.71 -3.44 -21.38
C LEU A 526 -8.59 -2.52 -21.88
N GLN A 527 -8.50 -1.28 -21.37
CA GLN A 527 -7.39 -0.39 -21.73
C GLN A 527 -6.03 -0.99 -21.38
N TYR A 528 -5.93 -1.61 -20.20
CA TYR A 528 -4.72 -2.29 -19.76
C TYR A 528 -4.30 -3.38 -20.77
N LEU A 529 -5.25 -4.18 -21.27
CA LEU A 529 -4.97 -5.25 -22.22
C LEU A 529 -4.65 -4.75 -23.64
N LEU A 530 -5.20 -3.61 -24.06
CA LEU A 530 -4.96 -3.01 -25.37
C LEU A 530 -3.69 -2.13 -25.42
N LEU A 531 -3.24 -1.63 -24.26
CA LEU A 531 -2.00 -0.90 -23.99
C LEU A 531 -1.63 0.23 -24.97
N LYS A 532 -0.99 -0.08 -26.11
CA LYS A 532 -0.26 0.88 -26.97
C LYS A 532 -1.02 1.36 -28.21
N ASN A 533 -2.00 0.60 -28.71
CA ASN A 533 -2.53 0.84 -30.07
C ASN A 533 -4.00 1.30 -30.10
N VAL A 534 -4.67 1.28 -28.96
CA VAL A 534 -6.11 1.56 -28.88
C VAL A 534 -6.43 2.32 -27.60
N THR A 535 -7.15 3.41 -27.75
CA THR A 535 -7.71 4.21 -26.65
C THR A 535 -9.15 3.75 -26.39
N VAL A 536 -9.47 3.44 -25.14
CA VAL A 536 -10.84 3.08 -24.71
C VAL A 536 -11.56 4.33 -24.21
N ASN A 537 -12.54 4.80 -24.98
CA ASN A 537 -13.41 5.91 -24.61
C ASN A 537 -14.66 5.40 -23.88
N VAL A 538 -14.96 5.97 -22.70
CA VAL A 538 -16.13 5.57 -21.92
C VAL A 538 -17.30 6.51 -22.19
N LEU A 539 -18.39 5.94 -22.70
CA LEU A 539 -19.66 6.63 -22.93
C LEU A 539 -20.61 6.30 -21.76
N ARG A 540 -21.09 7.33 -21.07
CA ARG A 540 -21.91 7.20 -19.85
C ARG A 540 -23.37 7.57 -20.07
N LYS A 541 -23.64 8.43 -21.03
CA LYS A 541 -24.99 8.91 -21.31
C LYS A 541 -25.48 8.42 -22.65
N SER A 542 -26.78 8.16 -22.73
CA SER A 542 -27.40 7.69 -23.97
C SER A 542 -27.28 8.69 -25.12
N ASN A 543 -27.22 9.99 -24.80
CA ASN A 543 -27.05 11.05 -25.79
C ASN A 543 -25.60 11.21 -26.28
N GLU A 544 -24.65 10.44 -25.72
CA GLU A 544 -23.28 10.35 -26.24
C GLU A 544 -23.15 9.28 -27.33
N LEU A 545 -24.22 8.51 -27.59
CA LEU A 545 -24.32 7.60 -28.73
C LEU A 545 -24.82 8.41 -29.95
N THR A 546 -23.89 9.11 -30.60
CA THR A 546 -24.16 10.03 -31.71
C THR A 546 -23.74 9.46 -33.07
N ALA A 547 -24.18 10.08 -34.16
CA ALA A 547 -23.93 9.60 -35.53
C ALA A 547 -22.43 9.61 -35.93
N ASP A 548 -21.59 10.30 -35.19
CA ASP A 548 -20.12 10.29 -35.31
C ASP A 548 -19.49 8.95 -34.89
N LEU A 549 -20.22 8.11 -34.17
CA LEU A 549 -19.82 6.74 -33.84
C LEU A 549 -20.11 5.74 -34.96
N LYS A 550 -20.70 6.17 -36.08
CA LYS A 550 -20.95 5.30 -37.22
C LYS A 550 -19.67 4.62 -37.71
N GLY A 551 -19.74 3.31 -37.87
CA GLY A 551 -18.62 2.45 -38.25
C GLY A 551 -17.66 2.09 -37.11
N LYS A 552 -17.80 2.72 -35.93
CA LYS A 552 -16.94 2.49 -34.76
C LYS A 552 -17.36 1.24 -33.99
N LEU A 553 -16.39 0.66 -33.28
CA LEU A 553 -16.65 -0.43 -32.35
C LEU A 553 -17.18 0.08 -31.02
N ILE A 554 -18.30 -0.51 -30.58
CA ILE A 554 -18.93 -0.22 -29.30
C ILE A 554 -19.02 -1.51 -28.48
N ILE A 555 -18.61 -1.44 -27.22
CA ILE A 555 -18.61 -2.54 -26.28
C ILE A 555 -19.66 -2.25 -25.21
N THR A 556 -20.51 -3.23 -24.94
CA THR A 556 -21.60 -3.12 -23.95
C THR A 556 -21.67 -4.36 -23.09
N THR A 557 -22.35 -4.27 -21.95
CA THR A 557 -22.72 -5.44 -21.15
C THR A 557 -23.73 -6.32 -21.87
N ASN A 558 -23.63 -7.64 -21.72
CA ASN A 558 -24.60 -8.59 -22.26
C ASN A 558 -25.88 -8.64 -21.41
N GLY A 559 -26.72 -7.61 -21.52
CA GLY A 559 -28.01 -7.51 -20.85
C GLY A 559 -29.13 -7.21 -21.84
N GLU A 560 -30.34 -7.73 -21.58
CA GLU A 560 -31.49 -7.59 -22.49
C GLU A 560 -31.80 -6.14 -22.85
N ASP A 561 -31.71 -5.22 -21.88
CA ASP A 561 -31.95 -3.80 -22.11
C ASP A 561 -30.91 -3.16 -23.03
N MET A 562 -29.63 -3.56 -22.89
CA MET A 562 -28.56 -3.10 -23.78
C MET A 562 -28.74 -3.66 -25.18
N ILE A 563 -29.10 -4.93 -25.33
CA ILE A 563 -29.36 -5.56 -26.63
C ILE A 563 -30.50 -4.84 -27.36
N LYS A 564 -31.64 -4.61 -26.68
CA LYS A 564 -32.78 -3.87 -27.26
C LYS A 564 -32.36 -2.48 -27.74
N LYS A 565 -31.56 -1.79 -26.93
CA LYS A 565 -31.08 -0.43 -27.23
C LYS A 565 -30.12 -0.40 -28.42
N MET A 566 -29.15 -1.31 -28.46
CA MET A 566 -28.19 -1.40 -29.56
C MET A 566 -28.87 -1.81 -30.88
N ASN A 567 -29.88 -2.68 -30.83
CA ASN A 567 -30.69 -3.02 -31.99
C ASN A 567 -31.52 -1.82 -32.48
N TYR A 568 -32.06 -0.99 -31.58
CA TYR A 568 -32.76 0.25 -31.95
C TYR A 568 -31.84 1.25 -32.67
N LEU A 569 -30.55 1.27 -32.32
CA LEU A 569 -29.52 2.08 -32.97
C LEU A 569 -28.94 1.43 -34.24
N ASN A 570 -29.65 0.46 -34.83
CA ASN A 570 -29.26 -0.24 -36.05
C ASN A 570 -27.79 -0.73 -36.02
N SER A 571 -27.35 -1.32 -34.91
CA SER A 571 -25.99 -1.85 -34.79
C SER A 571 -25.93 -3.37 -35.04
N SER A 572 -24.79 -3.84 -35.55
CA SER A 572 -24.55 -5.27 -35.80
C SER A 572 -23.68 -5.86 -34.69
N SER A 573 -24.17 -6.91 -34.02
CA SER A 573 -23.34 -7.67 -33.08
C SER A 573 -22.27 -8.45 -33.85
N LEU A 574 -21.00 -8.22 -33.54
CA LEU A 574 -19.87 -8.91 -34.17
C LEU A 574 -19.44 -10.13 -33.37
N SER A 575 -19.33 -9.98 -32.04
CA SER A 575 -18.90 -11.03 -31.12
C SER A 575 -19.69 -10.95 -29.81
N VAL A 576 -20.15 -12.10 -29.32
CA VAL A 576 -20.86 -12.22 -28.04
C VAL A 576 -20.01 -13.05 -27.07
N TYR A 577 -19.70 -12.45 -25.93
CA TYR A 577 -19.07 -13.09 -24.79
C TYR A 577 -20.08 -13.19 -23.66
N LYS A 578 -19.78 -14.03 -22.65
CA LYS A 578 -20.69 -14.29 -21.52
C LYS A 578 -21.30 -13.00 -20.96
N ASP A 579 -20.46 -12.02 -20.65
CA ASP A 579 -20.84 -10.79 -19.95
C ASP A 579 -20.79 -9.55 -20.86
N PHE A 580 -20.31 -9.66 -22.10
CA PHE A 580 -20.07 -8.51 -23.00
C PHE A 580 -20.42 -8.79 -24.45
N ILE A 581 -20.79 -7.75 -25.19
CA ILE A 581 -21.04 -7.80 -26.63
C ILE A 581 -20.22 -6.71 -27.32
N ILE A 582 -19.59 -7.05 -28.43
CA ILE A 582 -18.93 -6.12 -29.35
C ILE A 582 -19.87 -5.84 -30.51
N TRP A 583 -20.14 -4.57 -30.75
CA TRP A 583 -21.03 -4.06 -31.79
C TRP A 583 -20.26 -3.22 -32.81
N LYS A 584 -20.76 -3.20 -34.04
CA LYS A 584 -20.44 -2.17 -35.02
C LYS A 584 -21.67 -1.28 -35.22
N MET A 585 -21.52 0.02 -35.00
CA MET A 585 -22.63 0.96 -35.19
C MET A 585 -22.82 1.21 -36.69
N ASN A 586 -23.99 0.90 -37.26
CA ASN A 586 -24.21 1.07 -38.71
C ASN A 586 -24.83 2.42 -39.06
N GLU A 587 -25.58 3.05 -38.15
CA GLU A 587 -26.21 4.37 -38.34
C GLU A 587 -26.10 5.28 -37.13
#